data_AF-A0A2D9Q976-F1
#
_entry.id   AF-A0A2D9Q976-F1
#
_cell.length_a   1.000
_cell.length_b   1.000
_cell.length_c   1.000
_cell.angle_alpha   90.00
_cell.angle_beta   90.00
_cell.angle_gamma   90.00
#
_symmetry.space_group_name_H-M   'P 1'
#
loop_
_entity.id
_entity.type
_entity.pdbx_description
1 polymer ?
#
loop_
_entity_poly.entity_id
_entity_poly.type
_entity_poly.pdbx_seq_one_letter_code
_entity_poly.pdbx_strand_id
1 'polypeptide(L)'
;MKIKNVILQLFVPAFIFGIATNCEQPSETSSYSPNHWENHYAPSKLISSIQDSVITGKSYLSIYSHIYSFSKDKSQHLTAMASLRNTSETDTVYIFKADYYSTEGTLIREYFKKPIFLRPLETVTIVIDETDKHGGSGANFIFEWKTKTTTPEPYFEAIMTSLRGSQGLSFTTIGKRIK
;
A
#
# COMPACT_ATOMS: atom_id res chain seq x y z
N MET A 1 -64.72 57.07 -19.34
CA MET A 1 -63.85 57.22 -18.14
C MET A 1 -62.87 56.05 -18.13
N LYS A 2 -61.60 56.35 -17.82
CA LYS A 2 -60.38 55.51 -17.88
C LYS A 2 -60.60 54.09 -17.30
N ILE A 3 -59.91 53.04 -17.76
CA ILE A 3 -58.51 52.74 -17.41
C ILE A 3 -57.90 51.78 -18.45
N LYS A 4 -56.78 52.20 -19.05
CA LYS A 4 -55.79 51.33 -19.73
C LYS A 4 -55.10 50.47 -18.67
N ASN A 5 -54.79 49.20 -18.95
CA ASN A 5 -53.57 48.53 -18.50
C ASN A 5 -53.44 47.17 -19.20
N VAL A 6 -52.53 47.02 -20.16
CA VAL A 6 -51.09 46.72 -20.04
C VAL A 6 -50.89 45.23 -20.36
N ILE A 7 -50.35 45.02 -21.56
CA ILE A 7 -49.83 43.76 -22.07
C ILE A 7 -48.69 43.33 -21.16
N LEU A 8 -48.87 42.25 -20.41
CA LEU A 8 -47.80 41.61 -19.66
C LEU A 8 -47.27 40.45 -20.51
N GLN A 9 -46.19 40.71 -21.24
CA GLN A 9 -45.42 39.67 -21.92
C GLN A 9 -44.87 38.70 -20.86
N LEU A 10 -45.32 37.45 -20.90
CA LEU A 10 -44.73 36.34 -20.16
C LEU A 10 -43.36 36.03 -20.76
N PHE A 11 -42.32 36.67 -20.22
CA PHE A 11 -40.94 36.21 -20.38
C PHE A 11 -40.76 34.98 -19.49
N VAL A 12 -40.77 33.79 -20.10
CA VAL A 12 -40.31 32.55 -19.46
C VAL A 12 -38.78 32.57 -19.50
N PRO A 13 -38.06 32.69 -18.37
CA PRO A 13 -36.63 32.44 -18.41
C PRO A 13 -36.46 30.92 -18.54
N ALA A 14 -36.04 30.47 -19.72
CA ALA A 14 -35.53 29.13 -19.92
C ALA A 14 -34.25 28.99 -19.07
N PHE A 15 -34.42 28.59 -17.81
CA PHE A 15 -33.34 28.22 -16.92
C PHE A 15 -32.82 26.86 -17.40
N ILE A 16 -31.93 26.91 -18.39
CA ILE A 16 -31.15 25.75 -18.83
C ILE A 16 -30.27 25.38 -17.64
N PHE A 17 -30.76 24.45 -16.84
CA PHE A 17 -30.02 23.82 -15.76
C PHE A 17 -28.92 22.97 -16.42
N GLY A 18 -27.79 23.61 -16.70
CA GLY A 18 -26.58 22.94 -17.16
C GLY A 18 -26.09 22.03 -16.03
N ILE A 19 -26.46 20.76 -16.11
CA ILE A 19 -25.88 19.72 -15.28
C ILE A 19 -24.43 19.60 -15.75
N ALA A 20 -23.53 20.37 -15.15
CA ALA A 20 -22.11 20.11 -15.26
C ALA A 20 -21.87 18.76 -14.59
N THR A 21 -21.88 17.68 -15.39
CA THR A 21 -21.39 16.38 -14.98
C THR A 21 -19.91 16.56 -14.71
N ASN A 22 -19.58 16.88 -13.46
CA ASN A 22 -18.22 16.83 -12.96
C ASN A 22 -17.80 15.36 -13.02
N CYS A 23 -17.17 14.98 -14.12
CA CYS A 23 -16.59 13.67 -14.28
C CYS A 23 -15.34 13.64 -13.41
N GLU A 24 -15.52 13.21 -12.16
CA GLU A 24 -14.42 12.95 -11.23
C GLU A 24 -13.56 11.86 -11.87
N GLN A 25 -12.38 12.25 -12.39
CA GLN A 25 -11.46 11.29 -12.97
C GLN A 25 -11.08 10.27 -11.89
N PRO A 26 -11.07 8.96 -12.20
CA PRO A 26 -10.59 7.97 -11.25
C PRO A 26 -9.15 8.31 -10.88
N SER A 27 -8.91 8.72 -9.64
CA SER A 27 -7.57 8.94 -9.14
C SER A 27 -6.81 7.61 -9.18
N GLU A 28 -5.69 7.55 -9.90
CA GLU A 28 -4.78 6.41 -9.79
C GLU A 28 -4.38 6.26 -8.32
N THR A 29 -4.55 5.06 -7.77
CA THR A 29 -4.22 4.77 -6.38
C THR A 29 -2.72 4.88 -6.21
N SER A 30 -2.26 5.82 -5.37
CA SER A 30 -0.82 6.14 -5.21
C SER A 30 -0.01 4.93 -4.76
N SER A 31 -0.66 3.95 -4.15
CA SER A 31 -0.10 2.64 -3.86
C SER A 31 0.56 2.00 -5.08
N TYR A 32 -0.03 2.13 -6.28
CA TYR A 32 0.50 1.58 -7.53
C TYR A 32 1.68 2.37 -8.10
N SER A 33 1.94 3.58 -7.59
CA SER A 33 3.14 4.31 -7.97
C SER A 33 4.38 3.54 -7.51
N PRO A 34 5.44 3.46 -8.33
CA PRO A 34 6.70 2.90 -7.90
C PRO A 34 7.19 3.73 -6.72
N ASN A 35 7.17 3.17 -5.52
CA ASN A 35 8.02 3.66 -4.45
C ASN A 35 9.44 3.71 -5.07
N HIS A 36 10.15 4.84 -5.02
CA HIS A 36 11.35 5.12 -5.81
C HIS A 36 12.51 4.09 -5.62
N TRP A 37 12.36 2.89 -6.16
CA TRP A 37 13.24 1.73 -6.00
C TRP A 37 14.56 1.88 -6.75
N GLU A 38 14.66 2.88 -7.63
CA GLU A 38 15.84 3.14 -8.44
C GLU A 38 17.09 3.31 -7.57
N ASN A 39 16.94 3.83 -6.36
CA ASN A 39 18.04 4.06 -5.41
C ASN A 39 18.44 2.80 -4.61
N HIS A 40 17.62 1.75 -4.64
CA HIS A 40 17.81 0.54 -3.83
C HIS A 40 18.13 -0.69 -4.65
N TYR A 41 18.11 -0.63 -5.99
CA TYR A 41 18.45 -1.79 -6.82
C TYR A 41 19.86 -2.29 -6.54
N ALA A 42 19.95 -3.56 -6.17
CA ALA A 42 21.22 -4.22 -5.91
C ALA A 42 21.97 -4.45 -7.25
N PRO A 43 23.21 -3.97 -7.39
CA PRO A 43 24.01 -4.26 -8.58
C PRO A 43 24.21 -5.78 -8.72
N SER A 44 24.03 -6.31 -9.93
CA SER A 44 24.17 -7.76 -10.20
C SER A 44 25.51 -8.33 -9.71
N LYS A 45 26.59 -7.54 -9.84
CA LYS A 45 27.95 -7.87 -9.37
C LYS A 45 28.02 -8.06 -7.84
N LEU A 46 27.23 -7.29 -7.09
CA LEU A 46 27.19 -7.36 -5.63
C LEU A 46 26.50 -8.66 -5.20
N ILE A 47 25.38 -9.01 -5.82
CA ILE A 47 24.65 -10.26 -5.53
C ILE A 47 25.49 -11.51 -5.82
N SER A 48 26.25 -11.51 -6.92
CA SER A 48 27.14 -12.62 -7.29
C SER A 48 28.34 -12.77 -6.36
N SER A 49 28.78 -11.70 -5.69
CA SER A 49 29.88 -11.76 -4.71
C SER A 49 29.47 -12.32 -3.34
N ILE A 50 28.17 -12.50 -3.10
CA ILE A 50 27.65 -13.15 -1.89
C ILE A 50 27.74 -14.68 -2.10
N GLN A 51 28.98 -15.19 -2.11
CA GLN A 51 29.32 -16.61 -2.33
C GLN A 51 29.59 -17.36 -1.03
N ASP A 52 30.09 -16.70 0.01
CA ASP A 52 30.45 -17.36 1.26
C ASP A 52 29.31 -17.28 2.29
N SER A 53 28.93 -18.45 2.84
CA SER A 53 28.03 -18.66 3.99
C SER A 53 26.82 -17.73 4.07
N VAL A 54 25.80 -18.07 3.29
CA VAL A 54 24.62 -17.25 3.11
C VAL A 54 23.38 -17.97 3.60
N ILE A 55 22.49 -17.24 4.26
CA ILE A 55 21.13 -17.69 4.57
C ILE A 55 20.16 -17.01 3.59
N THR A 56 19.31 -17.82 2.99
CA THR A 56 18.12 -17.37 2.29
C THR A 56 16.90 -17.68 3.13
N GLY A 57 15.92 -16.79 3.14
CA GLY A 57 14.67 -17.03 3.84
C GLY A 57 13.47 -16.44 3.12
N LYS A 58 12.30 -16.87 3.60
CA LYS A 58 11.00 -16.34 3.15
C LYS A 58 10.19 -15.94 4.37
N SER A 59 9.61 -14.75 4.34
CA SER A 59 8.78 -14.22 5.41
C SER A 59 7.38 -13.87 4.92
N TYR A 60 6.38 -14.16 5.74
CA TYR A 60 4.98 -13.83 5.54
C TYR A 60 4.59 -12.67 6.46
N LEU A 61 3.95 -11.62 5.94
CA LEU A 61 3.44 -10.50 6.73
C LEU A 61 1.96 -10.30 6.45
N SER A 62 1.11 -10.46 7.47
CA SER A 62 -0.32 -10.15 7.37
C SER A 62 -0.53 -8.65 7.19
N ILE A 63 -1.44 -8.27 6.30
CA ILE A 63 -1.75 -6.88 5.99
C ILE A 63 -3.26 -6.77 5.73
N TYR A 64 -3.90 -5.69 6.17
CA TYR A 64 -5.36 -5.58 6.11
C TYR A 64 -5.75 -4.30 5.40
N SER A 65 -6.41 -4.41 4.25
CA SER A 65 -7.05 -3.25 3.58
C SER A 65 -8.32 -2.82 4.32
N HIS A 66 -8.96 -3.74 5.04
CA HIS A 66 -10.06 -3.43 5.96
C HIS A 66 -10.18 -4.46 7.08
N ILE A 67 -10.86 -4.05 8.15
CA ILE A 67 -11.31 -4.93 9.24
C ILE A 67 -12.81 -4.82 9.41
N TYR A 68 -13.44 -5.86 9.96
CA TYR A 68 -14.86 -5.86 10.31
C TYR A 68 -15.10 -5.15 11.65
N SER A 69 -16.25 -4.49 11.76
CA SER A 69 -16.67 -3.77 12.96
C SER A 69 -18.11 -4.16 13.30
N PHE A 70 -18.33 -4.71 14.50
CA PHE A 70 -19.61 -5.23 15.02
C PHE A 70 -20.23 -6.42 14.24
N SER A 71 -20.22 -6.42 12.91
CA SER A 71 -20.73 -7.48 12.04
C SER A 71 -19.93 -7.57 10.72
N LYS A 72 -20.20 -8.60 9.90
CA LYS A 72 -19.55 -8.74 8.57
C LYS A 72 -19.99 -7.69 7.55
N ASP A 73 -21.17 -7.12 7.72
CA ASP A 73 -21.72 -6.11 6.79
C ASP A 73 -21.15 -4.70 7.05
N LYS A 74 -20.41 -4.53 8.13
CA LYS A 74 -19.79 -3.26 8.52
C LYS A 74 -18.28 -3.45 8.58
N SER A 75 -17.57 -2.74 7.71
CA SER A 75 -16.12 -2.74 7.68
C SER A 75 -15.56 -1.33 7.70
N GLN A 76 -14.30 -1.24 8.12
CA GLN A 76 -13.52 0.00 8.13
C GLN A 76 -12.26 -0.21 7.31
N HIS A 77 -12.10 0.60 6.27
CA HIS A 77 -10.90 0.60 5.42
C HIS A 77 -9.72 1.25 6.16
N LEU A 78 -8.52 0.77 5.84
CA LEU A 78 -7.28 1.09 6.54
C LEU A 78 -6.21 1.53 5.54
N THR A 79 -5.44 2.56 5.90
CA THR A 79 -4.12 2.78 5.30
C THR A 79 -3.15 1.84 5.99
N ALA A 80 -2.31 1.16 5.23
CA ALA A 80 -1.37 0.21 5.79
C ALA A 80 0.05 0.43 5.30
N MET A 81 1.00 0.41 6.22
CA MET A 81 2.42 0.66 5.96
C MET A 81 3.20 -0.60 6.26
N ALA A 82 3.71 -1.28 5.24
CA ALA A 82 4.60 -2.42 5.38
C ALA A 82 6.06 -1.93 5.38
N SER A 83 6.74 -2.09 6.51
CA SER A 83 8.14 -1.71 6.71
C SER A 83 9.05 -2.92 6.56
N LEU A 84 10.05 -2.78 5.69
CA LEU A 84 11.14 -3.73 5.49
C LEU A 84 12.38 -3.12 6.16
N ARG A 85 12.90 -3.75 7.21
CA ARG A 85 13.99 -3.20 8.03
C ARG A 85 15.21 -4.08 8.00
N ASN A 86 16.37 -3.47 7.81
CA ASN A 86 17.63 -4.08 8.17
C ASN A 86 17.92 -3.80 9.66
N THR A 87 17.99 -4.84 10.48
CA THR A 87 18.32 -4.71 11.92
C THR A 87 19.82 -4.84 12.19
N SER A 88 20.63 -5.13 11.18
CA SER A 88 22.09 -5.12 11.31
C SER A 88 22.63 -3.70 11.39
N GLU A 89 23.57 -3.50 12.31
CA GLU A 89 24.33 -2.26 12.46
C GLU A 89 25.52 -2.16 11.48
N THR A 90 25.90 -3.27 10.85
CA THR A 90 27.16 -3.37 10.09
C THR A 90 26.99 -3.88 8.67
N ASP A 91 26.06 -4.80 8.43
CA ASP A 91 25.93 -5.49 7.17
C ASP A 91 24.68 -5.08 6.40
N THR A 92 24.73 -5.26 5.08
CA THR A 92 23.61 -5.05 4.16
C THR A 92 22.78 -6.32 4.02
N VAL A 93 21.45 -6.18 3.97
CA VAL A 93 20.52 -7.27 3.66
C VAL A 93 19.90 -7.08 2.28
N TYR A 94 19.51 -8.17 1.64
CA TYR A 94 18.98 -8.15 0.27
C TYR A 94 17.57 -8.71 0.24
N ILE A 95 16.65 -8.01 -0.43
CA ILE A 95 15.27 -8.42 -0.62
C ILE A 95 15.04 -8.67 -2.11
N PHE A 96 14.65 -9.88 -2.46
CA PHE A 96 14.48 -10.36 -3.83
C PHE A 96 13.05 -10.19 -4.31
N LYS A 97 12.08 -10.30 -3.40
CA LYS A 97 10.66 -10.14 -3.70
C LYS A 97 9.92 -9.43 -2.58
N ALA A 98 8.86 -8.74 -2.97
CA ALA A 98 7.84 -8.17 -2.11
C ALA A 98 6.51 -8.31 -2.85
N ASP A 99 5.89 -9.47 -2.68
CA ASP A 99 4.71 -9.89 -3.44
C ASP A 99 3.48 -9.70 -2.57
N TYR A 100 2.50 -8.93 -3.06
CA TYR A 100 1.28 -8.60 -2.35
C TYR A 100 0.11 -9.46 -2.85
N TYR A 101 -0.53 -10.19 -1.95
CA TYR A 101 -1.61 -11.12 -2.22
C TYR A 101 -2.93 -10.68 -1.61
N SER A 102 -4.03 -10.98 -2.30
CA SER A 102 -5.40 -10.78 -1.82
C SER A 102 -5.78 -11.79 -0.74
N THR A 103 -6.95 -11.58 -0.14
CA THR A 103 -7.57 -12.49 0.83
C THR A 103 -7.77 -13.90 0.27
N GLU A 104 -8.01 -14.02 -1.03
CA GLU A 104 -8.21 -15.27 -1.77
C GLU A 104 -6.88 -15.93 -2.17
N GLY A 105 -5.73 -15.31 -1.86
CA GLY A 105 -4.41 -15.79 -2.24
C GLY A 105 -4.01 -15.47 -3.68
N THR A 106 -4.69 -14.52 -4.33
CA THR A 106 -4.33 -14.06 -5.69
C THR A 106 -3.21 -13.03 -5.61
N LEU A 107 -2.17 -13.17 -6.43
CA LEU A 107 -1.10 -12.17 -6.54
C LEU A 107 -1.68 -10.87 -7.14
N ILE A 108 -1.67 -9.79 -6.36
CA ILE A 108 -2.13 -8.46 -6.76
C ILE A 108 -0.99 -7.67 -7.39
N ARG A 109 0.20 -7.68 -6.74
CA ARG A 109 1.32 -6.84 -7.16
C ARG A 109 2.68 -7.40 -6.75
N GLU A 110 3.64 -7.25 -7.65
CA GLU A 110 5.07 -7.36 -7.34
C GLU A 110 5.63 -5.94 -7.23
N TYR A 111 6.18 -5.57 -6.07
CA TYR A 111 6.63 -4.18 -5.87
C TYR A 111 7.92 -3.85 -6.62
N PHE A 112 8.81 -4.81 -6.82
CA PHE A 112 10.04 -4.63 -7.60
C PHE A 112 10.41 -5.90 -8.36
N LYS A 113 10.92 -5.73 -9.57
CA LYS A 113 11.36 -6.83 -10.45
C LYS A 113 12.82 -7.22 -10.28
N LYS A 114 13.60 -6.37 -9.62
CA LYS A 114 15.04 -6.56 -9.37
C LYS A 114 15.27 -6.55 -7.87
N PRO A 115 16.17 -7.39 -7.34
CA PRO A 115 16.47 -7.38 -5.93
C PRO A 115 16.93 -6.01 -5.47
N ILE A 116 16.48 -5.62 -4.28
CA ILE A 116 16.91 -4.41 -3.60
C ILE A 116 17.86 -4.75 -2.45
N PHE A 117 18.67 -3.79 -2.05
CA PHE A 117 19.47 -3.88 -0.83
C PHE A 117 18.98 -2.86 0.20
N LEU A 118 19.13 -3.20 1.48
CA LEU A 118 18.93 -2.29 2.60
C LEU A 118 20.25 -2.15 3.34
N ARG A 119 20.74 -0.91 3.44
CA ARG A 119 21.95 -0.57 4.20
C ARG A 119 21.77 -0.89 5.69
N PRO A 120 22.85 -0.94 6.49
CA PRO A 120 22.73 -1.10 7.93
C PRO A 120 21.72 -0.11 8.52
N LEU A 121 20.80 -0.62 9.34
CA LEU A 121 19.72 0.14 9.98
C LEU A 121 18.73 0.84 9.04
N GLU A 122 18.78 0.60 7.73
CA GLU A 122 17.86 1.20 6.78
C GLU A 122 16.46 0.56 6.86
N THR A 123 15.44 1.40 6.70
CA THR A 123 14.04 0.98 6.56
C THR A 123 13.51 1.49 5.22
N VAL A 124 12.87 0.60 4.47
CA VAL A 124 12.07 0.93 3.29
C VAL A 124 10.62 0.59 3.58
N THR A 125 9.70 1.44 3.14
CA THR A 125 8.27 1.29 3.42
C THR A 125 7.47 1.20 2.12
N ILE A 126 6.51 0.28 2.11
CA ILE A 126 5.45 0.18 1.12
C ILE A 126 4.17 0.71 1.77
N VAL A 127 3.47 1.62 1.10
CA VAL A 127 2.18 2.16 1.58
C VAL A 127 1.04 1.63 0.72
N ILE A 128 0.04 1.06 1.37
CA ILE A 128 -1.26 0.70 0.80
C ILE A 128 -2.25 1.77 1.25
N ASP A 129 -2.82 2.47 0.29
CA ASP A 129 -3.79 3.53 0.51
C ASP A 129 -5.09 2.95 1.03
N GLU A 130 -5.78 3.73 1.84
CA GLU A 130 -7.10 3.37 2.35
C GLU A 130 -8.13 3.07 1.24
N THR A 131 -7.95 3.67 0.06
CA THR A 131 -8.79 3.46 -1.12
C THR A 131 -8.43 2.18 -1.90
N ASP A 132 -7.28 1.55 -1.65
CA ASP A 132 -6.87 0.30 -2.27
C ASP A 132 -7.55 -0.89 -1.57
N LYS A 133 -8.67 -1.33 -2.15
CA LYS A 133 -9.51 -2.41 -1.62
C LYS A 133 -9.12 -3.80 -2.09
N HIS A 134 -8.13 -3.93 -2.98
CA HIS A 134 -7.84 -5.20 -3.66
C HIS A 134 -7.33 -6.28 -2.68
N GLY A 135 -6.72 -5.89 -1.56
CA GLY A 135 -6.23 -6.82 -0.56
C GLY A 135 -7.35 -7.56 0.20
N GLY A 136 -8.41 -6.84 0.55
CA GLY A 136 -9.45 -7.35 1.43
C GLY A 136 -9.03 -7.48 2.91
N SER A 137 -9.69 -8.38 3.64
CA SER A 137 -9.53 -8.59 5.09
C SER A 137 -8.52 -9.67 5.49
N GLY A 138 -7.84 -10.28 4.53
CA GLY A 138 -6.86 -11.36 4.73
C GLY A 138 -5.65 -11.23 3.81
N ALA A 139 -5.36 -10.01 3.35
CA ALA A 139 -4.25 -9.74 2.46
C ALA A 139 -2.90 -10.03 3.14
N ASN A 140 -1.85 -10.22 2.34
CA ASN A 140 -0.53 -10.51 2.89
C ASN A 140 0.59 -10.16 1.93
N PHE A 141 1.78 -10.01 2.50
CA PHE A 141 3.02 -9.93 1.76
C PHE A 141 3.84 -11.20 1.92
N ILE A 142 4.48 -11.62 0.83
CA ILE A 142 5.58 -12.57 0.84
C ILE A 142 6.87 -11.83 0.49
N PHE A 143 7.84 -11.92 1.38
CA PHE A 143 9.19 -11.41 1.16
C PHE A 143 10.16 -12.57 0.98
N GLU A 144 10.96 -12.52 -0.09
CA GLU A 144 12.12 -13.39 -0.26
C GLU A 144 13.37 -12.57 0.00
N TRP A 145 14.27 -13.07 0.84
CA TRP A 145 15.45 -12.32 1.28
C TRP A 145 16.69 -13.20 1.40
N LYS A 146 17.85 -12.54 1.37
CA LYS A 146 19.18 -13.14 1.48
C LYS A 146 20.03 -12.29 2.42
N THR A 147 20.75 -12.94 3.33
CA THR A 147 21.65 -12.29 4.29
C THR A 147 22.84 -13.19 4.59
N LYS A 148 23.96 -12.66 5.07
CA LYS A 148 25.10 -13.50 5.50
C LYS A 148 24.69 -14.29 6.76
N THR A 149 25.30 -15.44 7.02
CA THR A 149 25.02 -16.23 8.24
C THR A 149 25.28 -15.47 9.55
N THR A 150 26.17 -14.47 9.53
CA THR A 150 26.50 -13.63 10.69
C THR A 150 25.62 -12.38 10.82
N THR A 151 24.78 -12.11 9.82
CA THR A 151 23.95 -10.91 9.76
C THR A 151 22.52 -11.27 10.19
N PRO A 152 21.89 -10.48 11.08
CA PRO A 152 20.49 -10.68 11.44
C PRO A 152 19.57 -10.75 10.22
N GLU A 153 18.47 -11.51 10.37
CA GLU A 153 17.41 -11.54 9.36
C GLU A 153 16.71 -10.18 9.27
N PRO A 154 16.23 -9.78 8.09
CA PRO A 154 15.41 -8.58 7.97
C PRO A 154 14.14 -8.69 8.81
N TYR A 155 13.77 -7.58 9.46
CA TYR A 155 12.54 -7.47 10.24
C TYR A 155 11.44 -6.85 9.38
N PHE A 156 10.28 -7.51 9.36
CA PHE A 156 9.11 -7.04 8.63
C PHE A 156 7.98 -6.74 9.61
N GLU A 157 7.36 -5.59 9.42
CA GLU A 157 6.28 -5.10 10.27
C GLU A 157 5.27 -4.37 9.41
N ALA A 158 3.98 -4.48 9.72
CA ALA A 158 3.00 -3.58 9.17
C ALA A 158 2.31 -2.79 10.28
N ILE A 159 1.99 -1.54 9.98
CA ILE A 159 1.12 -0.69 10.80
C ILE A 159 -0.13 -0.41 9.99
N MET A 160 -1.28 -0.78 10.55
CA MET A 160 -2.59 -0.51 9.99
C MET A 160 -3.17 0.69 10.73
N THR A 161 -3.66 1.69 9.99
CA THR A 161 -4.21 2.92 10.57
C THR A 161 -5.53 3.27 9.92
N SER A 162 -6.46 3.80 10.70
CA SER A 162 -7.64 4.48 10.18
C SER A 162 -7.96 5.68 11.05
N LEU A 163 -8.16 6.81 10.38
CA LEU A 163 -8.51 8.09 11.00
C LEU A 163 -9.95 8.51 10.66
N ARG A 164 -10.75 7.59 10.11
CA ARG A 164 -12.16 7.86 9.81
C ARG A 164 -13.01 7.91 11.07
N GLY A 165 -13.78 8.98 11.22
CA GLY A 165 -14.72 9.17 12.33
C GLY A 165 -14.06 9.80 13.57
N SER A 166 -14.73 9.68 14.71
CA SER A 166 -14.27 10.25 15.99
C SER A 166 -13.31 9.35 16.77
N GLN A 167 -13.07 8.12 16.30
CA GLN A 167 -12.18 7.16 16.93
C GLN A 167 -11.14 6.71 15.91
N GLY A 168 -9.88 7.10 16.14
CA GLY A 168 -8.76 6.55 15.39
C GLY A 168 -8.42 5.15 15.89
N LEU A 169 -8.04 4.26 14.98
CA LEU A 169 -7.50 2.95 15.33
C LEU A 169 -6.13 2.76 14.71
N SER A 170 -5.25 2.08 15.44
CA SER A 170 -3.97 1.63 14.92
C SER A 170 -3.59 0.30 15.56
N PHE A 171 -3.03 -0.60 14.77
CA PHE A 171 -2.48 -1.87 15.25
C PHE A 171 -1.36 -2.34 14.34
N THR A 172 -0.53 -3.25 14.86
CA THR A 172 0.62 -3.77 14.12
C THR A 172 0.47 -5.26 13.84
N THR A 173 1.14 -5.71 12.79
CA THR A 173 1.45 -7.12 12.54
C THR A 173 2.95 -7.27 12.37
N ILE A 174 3.45 -8.44 12.73
CA ILE A 174 4.86 -8.78 12.63
C ILE A 174 5.02 -9.91 11.63
N GLY A 175 6.03 -9.80 10.78
CA GLY A 175 6.36 -10.82 9.80
C GLY A 175 6.83 -12.10 10.47
N LYS A 176 6.42 -13.24 9.92
CA LYS A 176 6.82 -14.58 10.37
C LYS A 176 7.68 -15.24 9.30
N ARG A 177 8.86 -15.75 9.68
CA ARG A 177 9.65 -16.61 8.80
C ARG A 177 8.89 -17.91 8.51
N ILE A 178 8.79 -18.27 7.24
CA ILE A 178 8.11 -19.49 6.75
C ILE A 178 9.04 -20.46 6.03
N LYS A 179 10.22 -20.02 5.61
CA LYS A 179 11.33 -20.85 5.10
C LYS A 179 12.67 -20.21 5.46
#